data_AF-A0A3C0GKU9-F1
#
_entry.id   AF-A0A3C0GKU9-F1
#
_cell.length_a   1.000
_cell.length_b   1.000
_cell.length_c   1.000
_cell.angle_alpha   90.00
_cell.angle_beta   90.00
_cell.angle_gamma   90.00
#
_symmetry.space_group_name_H-M   'P 1'
#
loop_
_entity.id
_entity.type
_entity.pdbx_description
1 polymer ?
#
loop_
_entity_poly.entity_id
_entity_poly.type
_entity_poly.pdbx_seq_one_letter_code
_entity_poly.pdbx_strand_id
1 'polypeptide(L)'
;FQFQEELSLHPNAVKIIGYKRFYDKNSPYATPVFSDKDLGWNGDIENSYALEFLGREYDLLVNYYNEDSLLLNLMSVKTKARLKVGFKEVGPTYNDLMLD
;
A
#
# COMPACT_ATOMS: atom_id res chain seq x y z
N PHE A 1 15.59 2.04 6.57
CA PHE A 1 15.99 2.66 7.85
C PHE A 1 16.34 4.13 7.68
N GLN A 2 17.07 4.53 6.63
CA GLN A 2 17.39 5.94 6.32
C GLN A 2 16.20 6.93 6.38
N PHE A 3 15.06 6.61 5.74
CA PHE A 3 13.87 7.49 5.75
C PHE A 3 13.30 7.81 7.14
N GLN A 4 13.33 6.83 8.06
CA GLN A 4 12.81 7.05 9.42
C GLN A 4 13.71 7.99 10.22
N GLU A 5 15.03 7.88 10.01
CA GLU A 5 16.01 8.76 10.64
C GLU A 5 15.93 10.18 10.07
N GLU A 6 15.86 10.31 8.73
CA GLU A 6 15.77 11.61 8.04
C GLU A 6 14.54 12.42 8.46
N LEU A 7 13.42 11.74 8.70
CA LEU A 7 12.17 12.37 9.14
C LEU A 7 11.94 12.31 10.66
N SER A 8 12.93 11.84 11.44
CA SER A 8 12.85 11.71 12.90
C SER A 8 11.60 10.95 13.38
N LEU A 9 11.21 9.90 12.66
CA LEU A 9 10.03 9.10 12.93
C LEU A 9 10.28 8.08 14.04
N HIS A 10 9.23 7.80 14.82
CA HIS A 10 9.31 6.75 15.84
C HIS A 10 9.54 5.35 15.22
N PRO A 11 10.14 4.40 15.97
CA PRO A 11 10.50 3.06 15.47
C PRO A 11 9.37 2.20 14.86
N ASN A 12 8.11 2.61 14.99
CA ASN A 12 6.92 1.93 14.45
C ASN A 12 5.98 2.88 13.68
N ALA A 13 6.43 4.09 13.35
CA ALA A 13 5.62 5.09 12.66
C ALA A 13 5.41 4.76 11.17
N VAL A 14 6.19 3.85 10.60
CA VAL A 14 6.12 3.48 9.19
C VAL A 14 5.72 2.02 9.03
N LYS A 15 4.69 1.79 8.22
CA LYS A 15 4.25 0.46 7.78
C LYS A 15 4.40 0.40 6.26
N ILE A 16 5.03 -0.65 5.75
CA ILE A 16 5.21 -0.87 4.30
C ILE A 16 4.50 -2.16 3.93
N ILE A 17 3.75 -2.13 2.84
CA ILE A 17 3.18 -3.31 2.20
C ILE A 17 3.45 -3.24 0.69
N GLY A 18 3.90 -4.35 0.12
CA GLY A 18 4.15 -4.48 -1.30
C GLY A 18 3.04 -5.24 -2.02
N TYR A 19 2.93 -5.01 -3.32
CA TYR A 19 2.11 -5.81 -4.23
C TYR A 19 3.02 -6.55 -5.21
N LYS A 20 2.68 -7.80 -5.54
CA LYS A 20 3.32 -8.54 -6.62
C LYS A 20 2.27 -9.30 -7.42
N ARG A 21 2.21 -9.10 -8.73
CA ARG A 21 1.28 -9.80 -9.61
C ARG A 21 1.38 -11.33 -9.49
N PHE A 22 2.61 -11.86 -9.55
CA PHE A 22 2.87 -13.29 -9.45
C PHE A 22 3.51 -13.64 -8.10
N TYR A 23 2.81 -14.42 -7.29
CA TYR A 23 3.32 -14.91 -6.01
C TYR A 23 4.37 -16.01 -6.24
N ASP A 24 5.62 -15.73 -5.87
CA ASP A 24 6.69 -16.73 -5.87
C ASP A 24 7.00 -17.14 -4.42
N LYS A 25 6.92 -18.44 -4.13
CA LYS A 25 7.20 -19.05 -2.82
C LYS A 25 8.70 -19.09 -2.50
N ASN A 26 9.56 -18.85 -3.50
CA ASN A 26 11.02 -19.04 -3.38
C ASN A 26 11.76 -17.80 -2.86
N SER A 27 11.06 -16.71 -2.54
CA SER A 27 11.69 -15.51 -1.96
C SER A 27 11.03 -15.20 -0.61
N PRO A 28 11.74 -15.37 0.52
CA PRO A 28 11.27 -14.84 1.79
C PRO A 28 11.34 -13.30 1.70
N TYR A 29 10.20 -12.68 1.41
CA TYR A 29 10.12 -11.22 1.36
C TYR A 29 10.29 -10.66 2.77
N ALA A 30 11.30 -9.81 2.97
CA ALA A 30 11.47 -9.06 4.21
C ALA A 30 10.34 -8.05 4.44
N THR A 31 9.62 -7.68 3.38
CA THR A 31 8.44 -6.81 3.42
C THR A 31 7.18 -7.65 3.24
N PRO A 32 6.10 -7.39 4.00
CA PRO A 32 4.81 -8.01 3.76
C PRO A 32 4.30 -7.75 2.34
N VAL A 33 3.85 -8.79 1.63
CA VAL A 33 3.38 -8.69 0.24
C VAL A 33 2.04 -9.41 0.06
N PHE A 34 1.17 -8.82 -0.77
CA PHE A 34 -0.05 -9.44 -1.30
C PHE A 34 -0.02 -9.44 -2.84
N SER A 35 -0.93 -10.19 -3.46
CA SER A 35 -0.89 -10.54 -4.88
C SER A 35 -2.29 -10.82 -5.43
N ASP A 36 -2.40 -11.03 -6.74
CA ASP A 36 -3.69 -11.29 -7.42
C ASP A 36 -4.47 -12.48 -6.84
N LYS A 37 -3.76 -13.49 -6.33
CA LYS A 37 -4.39 -14.67 -5.69
C LYS A 37 -5.15 -14.31 -4.41
N ASP A 38 -4.86 -13.15 -3.84
CA ASP A 38 -5.43 -12.69 -2.58
C ASP A 38 -6.67 -11.81 -2.83
N LEU A 39 -7.09 -11.63 -4.08
CA LEU A 39 -8.38 -10.99 -4.40
C LEU A 39 -9.51 -12.00 -4.18
N GLY A 40 -10.27 -11.78 -3.11
CA GLY A 40 -11.46 -12.53 -2.76
C GLY A 40 -12.71 -12.07 -3.50
N TRP A 41 -13.83 -12.68 -3.14
CA TRP A 41 -15.14 -12.29 -3.65
C TRP A 41 -15.51 -10.87 -3.22
N ASN A 42 -16.35 -10.20 -4.02
CA ASN A 42 -16.80 -8.81 -3.76
C ASN A 42 -15.67 -7.78 -3.58
N GLY A 43 -14.46 -8.07 -4.06
CA GLY A 43 -13.32 -7.17 -3.90
C GLY A 43 -12.78 -7.11 -2.48
N ASP A 44 -12.89 -8.20 -1.72
CA ASP A 44 -12.15 -8.34 -0.47
C ASP A 44 -10.69 -8.75 -0.72
N ILE A 45 -9.79 -8.32 0.16
CA ILE A 45 -8.37 -8.65 0.08
C ILE A 45 -8.09 -9.68 1.17
N GLU A 46 -7.97 -10.94 0.78
CA GLU A 46 -7.81 -12.11 1.64
C GLU A 46 -6.33 -12.40 1.95
N ASN A 47 -5.62 -11.36 2.40
CA ASN A 47 -4.22 -11.47 2.82
C ASN A 47 -4.07 -10.88 4.22
N SER A 48 -3.52 -11.65 5.16
CA SER A 48 -3.40 -11.23 6.56
C SER A 48 -2.59 -9.95 6.73
N TYR A 49 -1.53 -9.75 5.94
CA TYR A 49 -0.74 -8.53 5.98
C TYR A 49 -1.51 -7.33 5.43
N ALA A 50 -2.28 -7.52 4.35
CA ALA A 50 -3.14 -6.47 3.81
C ALA A 50 -4.24 -6.09 4.80
N LEU A 51 -4.90 -7.07 5.42
CA LEU A 51 -5.91 -6.84 6.44
C LEU A 51 -5.33 -6.10 7.66
N GLU A 52 -4.13 -6.46 8.09
CA GLU A 52 -3.45 -5.76 9.19
C GLU A 52 -3.09 -4.31 8.83
N PHE A 53 -2.71 -4.05 7.57
CA PHE A 53 -2.47 -2.70 7.06
C PHE A 53 -3.78 -1.90 7.03
N LEU A 54 -4.83 -2.45 6.43
CA LEU A 54 -6.15 -1.79 6.31
C LEU A 54 -6.86 -1.57 7.65
N GLY A 55 -6.52 -2.35 8.68
CA GLY A 55 -7.07 -2.23 10.02
C GLY A 55 -6.57 -1.02 10.82
N ARG A 56 -5.56 -0.30 10.33
CA ARG A 56 -4.96 0.86 11.00
C ARG A 56 -5.44 2.18 10.40
N GLU A 57 -5.37 3.24 11.20
CA GLU A 57 -5.53 4.61 10.73
C GLU A 57 -4.14 5.24 10.51
N TYR A 58 -4.00 5.98 9.41
CA TYR A 58 -2.76 6.63 9.02
C TYR A 58 -2.96 8.14 8.87
N ASP A 59 -1.96 8.93 9.26
CA ASP A 59 -1.94 10.35 8.91
C ASP A 59 -1.63 10.54 7.41
N LEU A 60 -0.77 9.69 6.85
CA LEU A 60 -0.31 9.74 5.46
C LEU A 60 -0.24 8.34 4.85
N LEU A 61 -0.82 8.17 3.65
CA LEU A 61 -0.59 7.04 2.77
C LEU A 61 0.18 7.51 1.53
N VAL A 62 1.28 6.82 1.20
CA VAL A 62 2.03 7.02 -0.04
C VAL A 62 1.75 5.86 -1.00
N ASN A 63 0.98 6.14 -2.04
CA ASN A 63 0.69 5.24 -3.15
C ASN A 63 1.87 5.26 -4.13
N TYR A 64 2.89 4.46 -3.83
CA TYR A 64 4.11 4.38 -4.62
C TYR A 64 3.98 3.41 -5.81
N TYR A 65 3.14 3.78 -6.79
CA TYR A 65 2.96 3.09 -8.06
C TYR A 65 2.40 4.08 -9.10
N ASN A 66 2.77 3.92 -10.37
CA ASN A 66 2.37 4.82 -11.46
C ASN A 66 1.69 4.09 -12.64
N GLU A 67 1.35 2.81 -12.46
CA GLU A 67 0.61 2.01 -13.42
C GLU A 67 -0.75 1.60 -12.85
N ASP A 68 -1.75 1.46 -13.70
CA ASP A 68 -3.06 0.98 -13.27
C ASP A 68 -3.00 -0.47 -12.78
N SER A 69 -3.35 -0.68 -11.51
CA SER A 69 -3.36 -1.97 -10.86
C SER A 69 -4.57 -2.09 -9.96
N LEU A 70 -5.50 -2.98 -10.31
CA LEU A 70 -6.75 -3.18 -9.58
C LEU A 70 -6.53 -3.36 -8.07
N LEU A 71 -5.58 -4.19 -7.68
CA LEU A 71 -5.32 -4.50 -6.28
C LEU A 71 -4.64 -3.35 -5.52
N LEU A 72 -3.74 -2.61 -6.17
CA LEU A 72 -3.14 -1.42 -5.58
C LEU A 72 -4.17 -0.29 -5.44
N ASN A 73 -4.98 -0.06 -6.47
CA ASN A 73 -6.09 0.88 -6.45
C ASN A 73 -7.09 0.55 -5.34
N LEU A 74 -7.43 -0.73 -5.18
CA LEU A 74 -8.32 -1.20 -4.12
C LEU A 74 -7.71 -0.96 -2.73
N MET A 75 -6.41 -1.25 -2.54
CA MET A 75 -5.71 -0.91 -1.31
C MET A 75 -5.72 0.59 -1.02
N SER A 76 -5.46 1.42 -2.04
CA SER A 76 -5.47 2.88 -1.91
C SER A 76 -6.84 3.40 -1.48
N VAL A 77 -7.94 2.85 -2.04
CA VAL A 77 -9.31 3.23 -1.64
C VAL A 77 -9.63 2.74 -0.23
N LYS A 78 -9.39 1.46 0.07
CA LYS A 78 -9.79 0.85 1.36
C LYS A 78 -8.95 1.35 2.54
N THR A 79 -7.73 1.84 2.31
CA THR A 79 -6.87 2.34 3.39
C THR A 79 -7.45 3.61 4.01
N LYS A 80 -7.55 3.61 5.35
CA LYS A 80 -7.96 4.76 6.16
C LYS A 80 -6.77 5.68 6.39
N ALA A 81 -6.64 6.71 5.56
CA ALA A 81 -5.60 7.71 5.68
C ALA A 81 -6.18 9.13 5.60
N ARG A 82 -5.62 10.07 6.36
CA ARG A 82 -6.05 11.49 6.36
C ARG A 82 -5.55 12.26 5.14
N LEU A 83 -4.40 11.86 4.60
CA LEU A 83 -3.83 12.38 3.36
C LEU A 83 -3.32 11.21 2.51
N LYS A 84 -3.69 11.18 1.23
CA LYS A 84 -3.20 10.20 0.25
C LYS A 84 -2.34 10.91 -0.80
N VAL A 85 -1.11 10.44 -0.97
CA VAL A 85 -0.14 10.99 -1.93
C VAL A 85 0.22 9.91 -2.95
N GLY A 86 0.29 10.25 -4.23
CA GLY A 86 0.72 9.31 -5.26
C GLY A 86 1.15 10.00 -6.55
N PHE A 87 1.27 9.25 -7.63
CA PHE A 87 1.67 9.79 -8.93
C PHE A 87 0.44 10.23 -9.74
N LYS A 88 0.63 11.23 -10.62
CA LYS A 88 -0.45 11.79 -11.46
C LYS A 88 -1.08 10.75 -12.39
N GLU A 89 -0.34 9.75 -12.83
CA GLU A 89 -0.79 8.67 -13.71
C GLU A 89 -1.91 7.82 -13.09
N VAL A 90 -1.90 7.67 -11.77
CA VAL A 90 -2.94 6.96 -11.01
C VAL A 90 -4.19 7.83 -10.84
N GLY A 91 -3.98 9.13 -10.69
CA GLY A 91 -5.04 10.13 -10.72
C GLY A 91 -5.68 10.44 -9.36
N PRO A 92 -6.62 11.41 -9.35
CA PRO A 92 -7.16 12.02 -8.14
C PRO A 92 -8.17 11.14 -7.40
N THR A 93 -8.63 10.05 -8.01
CA THR A 93 -9.53 9.09 -7.34
C THR A 93 -8.85 8.42 -6.15
N TYR A 94 -7.53 8.25 -6.20
CA TYR A 94 -6.75 7.50 -5.22
C TYR A 94 -5.83 8.41 -4.37
N ASN A 95 -5.63 9.66 -4.80
CA ASN A 95 -4.64 10.57 -4.27
C ASN A 95 -5.23 11.98 -4.08
N ASP A 96 -5.01 12.58 -2.91
CA ASP A 96 -5.34 13.97 -2.61
C ASP A 96 -4.25 14.93 -3.12
N LEU A 97 -2.99 14.49 -3.09
CA LEU A 97 -1.84 15.20 -3.63
C LEU A 97 -1.08 14.30 -4.60
N MET A 98 -0.67 14.87 -5.74
CA MET A 98 -0.06 14.11 -6.82
C MET A 98 1.33 14.67 -7.18
N LEU A 99 2.28 13.76 -7.37
CA LEU A 99 3.65 14.02 -7.81
C LEU A 99 3.75 13.90 -9.35
N ASP A 100 4.60 14.75 -9.94
CA ASP A 100 5.04 14.65 -11.35
C ASP A 100 6.17 13.63 -11.52
#